data_AF-A0A7K1CJ68-F1
#
_entry.id   AF-A0A7K1CJ68-F1
#
_cell.length_a   1.000
_cell.length_b   1.000
_cell.length_c   1.000
_cell.angle_alpha   90.00
_cell.angle_beta   90.00
_cell.angle_gamma   90.00
#
_symmetry.space_group_name_H-M   'P 1'
#
loop_
_entity.id
_entity.type
_entity.pdbx_description
1 polymer ?
#
loop_
_entity_poly.entity_id
_entity_poly.type
_entity_poly.pdbx_seq_one_letter_code
_entity_poly.pdbx_strand_id
1 'polypeptide(L)' 'DPADFVLKQFSKEEKKDLAEFLDRGADVVEFLIEKGLDLTQSKFNS' A
#
# COMPACT_ATOMS: atom_id res chain seq x y z
N ASP A 1 9.56 0.71 21.37
CA ASP A 1 10.25 -0.41 20.73
C ASP A 1 9.62 -0.65 19.36
N PRO A 2 10.37 -0.72 18.24
CA PRO A 2 9.83 -1.07 16.93
C PRO A 2 9.02 -2.37 16.95
N ALA A 3 9.41 -3.36 17.76
CA ALA A 3 8.67 -4.61 17.90
C ALA A 3 7.27 -4.36 18.51
N ASP A 4 7.19 -3.56 19.56
CA ASP A 4 5.90 -3.18 20.17
C ASP A 4 5.01 -2.40 19.21
N PHE A 5 5.59 -1.64 18.28
CA PHE A 5 4.82 -0.86 17.31
C PHE A 5 4.19 -1.75 16.24
N VAL A 6 4.96 -2.66 15.65
CA VAL A 6 4.48 -3.51 14.54
C VAL A 6 3.51 -4.61 15.00
N LEU A 7 3.57 -5.02 16.27
CA LEU A 7 2.67 -6.02 16.83
C LEU A 7 1.35 -5.44 17.36
N LYS A 8 1.24 -4.11 17.47
CA LYS A 8 0.00 -3.46 17.88
C LYS A 8 -1.04 -3.53 16.77
N GLN A 9 -2.30 -3.57 17.20
CA GLN A 9 -3.42 -3.36 16.29
C GLN A 9 -3.41 -1.92 15.77
N PHE A 10 -3.75 -1.74 14.51
CA PHE A 10 -4.04 -0.42 13.95
C PHE A 10 -5.10 0.30 14.80
N SER A 11 -4.90 1.60 14.99
CA SER A 11 -5.87 2.51 15.62
C SER A 11 -7.18 2.56 14.83
N LYS A 12 -8.22 3.13 15.44
CA LYS A 12 -9.51 3.30 14.77
C LYS A 12 -9.39 4.21 13.55
N GLU A 13 -8.48 5.18 13.61
CA GLU A 13 -8.18 6.13 12.56
C GLU A 13 -7.47 5.43 11.40
N GLU A 14 -6.36 4.73 11.65
CA GLU A 14 -5.61 3.99 10.61
C GLU A 14 -6.45 2.90 9.92
N LYS A 15 -7.34 2.23 10.65
CA LYS A 15 -8.22 1.20 10.09
C LYS A 15 -9.16 1.71 9.00
N LYS A 16 -9.46 3.01 8.99
CA LYS A 16 -10.34 3.61 7.95
C LYS A 16 -9.65 3.63 6.59
N ASP A 17 -8.35 3.88 6.59
CA ASP A 17 -7.56 4.04 5.36
C ASP A 17 -7.00 2.70 4.86
N LEU A 18 -7.02 1.65 5.71
CA LEU A 18 -6.42 0.35 5.39
C LEU A 18 -7.04 -0.32 4.15
N ALA A 19 -8.36 -0.22 3.96
CA ALA A 19 -9.02 -0.83 2.81
C ALA A 19 -8.59 -0.18 1.49
N GLU A 20 -8.56 1.15 1.45
CA GLU A 20 -8.09 1.91 0.28
C GLU A 20 -6.60 1.67 0.02
N PHE A 21 -5.78 1.58 1.06
CA PHE A 21 -4.36 1.28 0.93
C PHE A 21 -4.11 -0.11 0.31
N LEU A 22 -4.89 -1.13 0.72
CA LEU A 22 -4.81 -2.47 0.16
C LEU A 22 -5.28 -2.50 -1.30
N ASP A 23 -6.36 -1.80 -1.63
CA ASP A 23 -6.90 -1.69 -2.99
C ASP A 23 -5.89 -1.05 -3.95
N ARG A 24 -5.32 0.10 -3.54
CA ARG A 24 -4.23 0.74 -4.28
C ARG A 24 -3.01 -0.18 -4.43
N GLY A 25 -2.70 -0.99 -3.41
CA GLY A 25 -1.63 -1.98 -3.48
C GLY A 25 -1.90 -3.05 -4.55
N ALA A 26 -3.15 -3.50 -4.68
CA ALA A 26 -3.55 -4.43 -5.73
C ALA A 26 -3.44 -3.79 -7.12
N ASP A 27 -3.90 -2.55 -7.30
CA ASP A 27 -3.77 -1.80 -8.55
C ASP A 27 -2.31 -1.64 -9.00
N VAL A 28 -1.41 -1.36 -8.04
CA VAL A 28 0.03 -1.26 -8.32
C VAL A 28 0.58 -2.59 -8.84
N VAL A 29 0.19 -3.71 -8.22
CA VAL A 29 0.65 -5.05 -8.62
C VAL A 29 0.11 -5.43 -10.01
N GLU A 30 -1.17 -5.17 -10.27
CA GLU A 30 -1.79 -5.40 -11.58
C GLU A 30 -1.06 -4.59 -12.66
N PHE A 31 -0.90 -3.28 -12.43
CA PHE A 31 -0.24 -2.40 -13.38
C PHE A 31 1.24 -2.74 -13.59
N LEU A 32 1.93 -3.21 -12.55
CA LEU A 32 3.31 -3.72 -12.65
C LEU A 32 3.39 -4.90 -13.61
N ILE A 33 2.47 -5.86 -13.49
CA ILE A 33 2.42 -7.05 -14.36
C ILE A 33 2.10 -6.64 -15.81
N GLU A 34 1.19 -5.70 -16.02
CA GLU A 34 0.75 -5.30 -17.36
C GLU A 34 1.70 -4.35 -18.08
N LYS A 35 2.33 -3.42 -17.37
CA LYS A 35 3.02 -2.25 -17.95
C LYS A 35 4.50 -2.17 -17.58
N GLY A 36 4.97 -2.98 -16.63
CA GLY A 36 6.35 -2.98 -16.17
C GLY A 36 6.67 -1.88 -15.15
N LEU A 37 7.90 -1.95 -14.62
CA LEU A 37 8.33 -1.21 -13.43
C LEU A 37 8.33 0.31 -13.61
N ASP A 38 8.96 0.81 -14.67
CA ASP A 38 9.19 2.25 -14.87
C ASP A 38 7.89 3.05 -14.92
N LEU A 39 6.91 2.54 -15.67
CA LEU A 39 5.58 3.15 -15.77
C LEU A 39 4.82 3.07 -14.45
N THR A 40 4.93 1.95 -13.74
CA THR A 40 4.24 1.75 -12.46
C THR A 40 4.76 2.70 -11.39
N GLN A 41 6.09 2.80 -11.24
CA GLN A 41 6.69 3.70 -10.26
C GLN A 41 6.32 5.16 -10.55
N SER A 42 6.40 5.57 -11.83
CA SER A 42 6.04 6.94 -12.23
C SER A 42 4.57 7.25 -11.97
N LYS A 43 3.67 6.27 -12.08
CA LYS A 43 2.23 6.47 -11.87
C LYS A 43 1.84 6.53 -10.39
N PHE A 44 2.46 5.72 -9.53
CA PHE A 44 2.01 5.53 -8.16
C PHE A 44 2.89 6.18 -7.09
N ASN A 45 4.11 6.60 -7.41
CA ASN A 45 5.08 7.20 -6.46
C ASN A 45 5.55 8.61 -6.87
N SER A 46 4.79 9.30 -7.72
CA SER A 46 5.04 10.69 -8.13
C SER A 46 4.63 11.72 -7.08
#